data_AF-D2B856-F1
#
_entry.id   AF-D2B856-F1
#
_cell.length_a   1.000
_cell.length_b   1.000
_cell.length_c   1.000
_cell.angle_alpha   90.00
_cell.angle_beta   90.00
_cell.angle_gamma   90.00
#
_symmetry.space_group_name_H-M   'P 1'
#
loop_
_entity.id
_entity.type
_entity.pdbx_description
1 polymer ?
#
loop_
_entity_poly.entity_id
_entity_poly.type
_entity_poly.pdbx_seq_one_letter_code
_entity_poly.pdbx_strand_id
1 'polypeptide(L)'
;MPAAEAVAAVRAEWAGPILVEPFSTADLPEIVASADGVVVGAAWMQDFQLVRAVARLGLPVLVQRGPAATLEEWLAIADYCVAEGNDQVVLCESGSRTHLAGVTLDLALMRAAREKSGRPVLADLGEDPALAAAAIAAGADGLLLAPGAGERAVLDAQEAVKIVGAVTRRETPDSVLAARGAVDRVDAALAVLLERRAELAGTIQRLKPVGGFAGRDMDRERRLVAEMARRAPGLGEVRLAPIMNAVIEAGLHLAEERRVSGQD
;
A
#
# COMPACT_ATOMS: atom_id res chain seq x y z
N MET A 1 6.97 -10.16 -28.38
CA MET A 1 6.83 -11.47 -27.71
C MET A 1 5.34 -11.75 -27.63
N PRO A 2 4.86 -12.94 -28.05
CA PRO A 2 3.47 -13.35 -27.86
C PRO A 2 3.07 -13.29 -26.38
N ALA A 3 1.78 -13.09 -26.08
CA ALA A 3 1.33 -12.86 -24.71
C ALA A 3 1.59 -14.09 -23.81
N ALA A 4 1.42 -15.30 -24.31
CA ALA A 4 1.63 -16.55 -23.57
C ALA A 4 3.10 -16.77 -23.21
N GLU A 5 4.03 -16.39 -24.09
CA GLU A 5 5.47 -16.49 -23.80
C GLU A 5 5.85 -15.51 -22.69
N ALA A 6 5.31 -14.29 -22.74
CA ALA A 6 5.51 -13.29 -21.69
C ALA A 6 4.95 -13.74 -20.35
N VAL A 7 3.71 -14.27 -20.34
CA VAL A 7 3.06 -14.76 -19.13
C VAL A 7 3.77 -15.98 -18.57
N ALA A 8 4.22 -16.91 -19.42
CA ALA A 8 4.98 -18.09 -18.99
C ALA A 8 6.31 -17.70 -18.32
N ALA A 9 7.01 -16.71 -18.87
CA ALA A 9 8.23 -16.18 -18.26
C ALA A 9 7.96 -15.58 -16.88
N VAL A 10 6.92 -14.74 -16.73
CA VAL A 10 6.53 -14.17 -15.43
C VAL A 10 6.11 -15.26 -14.44
N ARG A 11 5.34 -16.25 -14.88
CA ARG A 11 4.85 -17.33 -14.02
C ARG A 11 5.96 -18.23 -13.48
N ALA A 12 7.11 -18.31 -14.16
CA ALA A 12 8.28 -19.04 -13.67
C ALA A 12 8.92 -18.37 -12.44
N GLU A 13 8.73 -17.05 -12.27
CA GLU A 13 9.35 -16.24 -11.23
C GLU A 13 8.34 -15.72 -10.19
N TRP A 14 7.05 -15.61 -10.56
CA TRP A 14 5.98 -15.06 -9.74
C TRP A 14 4.92 -16.10 -9.40
N ALA A 15 4.70 -16.30 -8.09
CA ALA A 15 3.73 -17.24 -7.57
C ALA A 15 2.31 -16.65 -7.40
N GLY A 16 2.15 -15.34 -7.59
CA GLY A 16 0.86 -14.66 -7.45
C GLY A 16 0.03 -14.63 -8.74
N PRO A 17 -1.14 -13.98 -8.72
CA PRO A 17 -1.96 -13.79 -9.90
C PRO A 17 -1.24 -12.92 -10.94
N ILE A 18 -1.46 -13.22 -12.22
CA ILE A 18 -0.94 -12.48 -13.37
C ILE A 18 -2.11 -11.81 -14.10
N LEU A 19 -2.06 -10.49 -14.18
CA LEU A 19 -3.02 -9.68 -14.94
C LEU A 19 -2.36 -9.22 -16.25
N VAL A 20 -3.08 -9.26 -17.36
CA VAL A 20 -2.55 -8.87 -18.68
C VAL A 20 -3.41 -7.78 -19.31
N GLU A 21 -2.77 -6.74 -19.85
CA GLU A 21 -3.42 -5.71 -20.66
C GLU A 21 -3.44 -6.14 -22.14
N PRO A 22 -4.61 -6.28 -22.79
CA PRO A 22 -4.70 -6.54 -24.21
C PRO A 22 -4.41 -5.26 -25.00
N PHE A 23 -3.80 -5.40 -26.18
CA PHE A 23 -3.72 -4.31 -27.15
C PHE A 23 -4.95 -4.30 -28.06
N SER A 24 -5.56 -5.46 -28.29
CA SER A 24 -6.75 -5.62 -29.12
C SER A 24 -7.56 -6.86 -28.76
N THR A 25 -8.73 -7.01 -29.37
CA THR A 25 -9.57 -8.21 -29.20
C THR A 25 -8.91 -9.49 -29.72
N ALA A 26 -7.91 -9.38 -30.59
CA ALA A 26 -7.17 -10.54 -31.12
C ALA A 26 -6.29 -11.22 -30.05
N ASP A 27 -5.92 -10.49 -28.98
CA ASP A 27 -5.05 -11.01 -27.91
C ASP A 27 -5.84 -11.86 -26.89
N LEU A 28 -7.17 -11.69 -26.83
CA LEU A 28 -8.02 -12.24 -25.78
C LEU A 28 -8.00 -13.78 -25.69
N PRO A 29 -8.01 -14.56 -26.80
CA PRO A 29 -7.93 -16.01 -26.71
C PRO A 29 -6.66 -16.51 -26.01
N GLU A 30 -5.53 -15.83 -26.22
CA GLU A 30 -4.25 -16.18 -25.60
C GLU A 30 -4.20 -15.76 -24.12
N ILE A 31 -4.76 -14.59 -23.80
CA ILE A 31 -4.89 -14.09 -22.43
C ILE A 31 -5.74 -15.06 -21.59
N VAL A 32 -6.90 -15.51 -22.10
CA VAL A 32 -7.77 -16.47 -21.38
C VAL A 32 -7.06 -17.78 -21.06
N ALA A 33 -6.15 -18.22 -21.93
CA ALA A 33 -5.43 -19.47 -21.73
C ALA A 33 -4.30 -19.36 -20.69
N SER A 34 -3.83 -18.17 -20.35
CA SER A 34 -2.56 -17.98 -19.63
C SER A 34 -2.62 -17.03 -18.42
N ALA A 35 -3.53 -16.05 -18.41
CA ALA A 35 -3.64 -15.03 -17.37
C ALA A 35 -4.72 -15.35 -16.33
N ASP A 36 -4.57 -14.78 -15.15
CA ASP A 36 -5.52 -14.89 -14.04
C ASP A 36 -6.55 -13.74 -14.03
N GLY A 37 -6.34 -12.72 -14.88
CA GLY A 37 -7.25 -11.60 -15.07
C GLY A 37 -6.77 -10.64 -16.16
N VAL A 38 -7.57 -9.61 -16.42
CA VAL A 38 -7.35 -8.68 -17.53
C VAL A 38 -7.32 -7.25 -17.02
N VAL A 39 -6.38 -6.45 -17.55
CA VAL A 39 -6.33 -5.00 -17.31
C VAL A 39 -6.96 -4.30 -18.51
N VAL A 40 -8.04 -3.55 -18.28
CA VAL A 40 -8.48 -2.52 -19.21
C VAL A 40 -7.70 -1.26 -18.86
N GLY A 41 -6.59 -1.04 -19.55
CA GLY A 41 -5.72 0.11 -19.34
C GLY A 41 -6.43 1.44 -19.63
N ALA A 42 -5.89 2.54 -19.09
CA ALA A 42 -6.52 3.86 -19.18
C ALA A 42 -6.79 4.32 -20.62
N ALA A 43 -5.97 3.87 -21.58
CA ALA A 43 -6.13 4.15 -23.01
C ALA A 43 -7.32 3.40 -23.65
N TRP A 44 -7.67 2.24 -23.10
CA TRP A 44 -8.70 1.34 -23.61
C TRP A 44 -10.07 1.51 -22.95
N MET A 45 -10.15 2.30 -21.87
CA MET A 45 -11.39 2.52 -21.12
C MET A 45 -12.58 2.92 -22.01
N GLN A 46 -12.34 3.69 -23.07
CA GLN A 46 -13.38 4.16 -24.01
C GLN A 46 -13.57 3.26 -25.24
N ASP A 47 -12.79 2.18 -25.38
CA ASP A 47 -13.01 1.17 -26.41
C ASP A 47 -14.09 0.18 -25.95
N PHE A 48 -15.36 0.56 -26.14
CA PHE A 48 -16.49 -0.26 -25.70
C PHE A 48 -16.52 -1.64 -26.36
N GLN A 49 -15.95 -1.83 -27.56
CA GLN A 49 -15.91 -3.15 -28.19
C GLN A 49 -14.90 -4.05 -27.49
N LEU A 50 -13.72 -3.53 -27.17
CA LEU A 50 -12.71 -4.24 -26.41
C LEU A 50 -13.21 -4.53 -24.99
N VAL A 51 -13.74 -3.52 -24.28
CA VAL A 51 -14.30 -3.69 -22.92
C VAL A 51 -15.38 -4.76 -22.89
N ARG A 52 -16.31 -4.75 -23.88
CA ARG A 52 -17.34 -5.78 -24.00
C ARG A 52 -16.76 -7.18 -24.17
N ALA A 53 -15.77 -7.30 -25.05
CA ALA A 53 -15.11 -8.57 -25.31
C ALA A 53 -14.37 -9.08 -24.06
N VAL A 54 -13.67 -8.20 -23.35
CA VAL A 54 -12.97 -8.49 -22.08
C VAL A 54 -13.96 -8.92 -20.99
N ALA A 55 -15.07 -8.21 -20.82
CA ALA A 55 -16.07 -8.54 -19.81
C ALA A 55 -16.61 -9.97 -19.99
N ARG A 56 -16.81 -10.39 -21.24
CA ARG A 56 -17.34 -11.73 -21.58
C ARG A 56 -16.37 -12.89 -21.39
N LEU A 57 -15.10 -12.63 -21.05
CA LEU A 57 -14.10 -13.69 -20.83
C LEU A 57 -14.35 -14.46 -19.53
N GLY A 58 -15.09 -13.89 -18.58
CA GLY A 58 -15.31 -14.49 -17.26
C GLY A 58 -14.09 -14.46 -16.33
N LEU A 59 -13.08 -13.64 -16.67
CA LEU A 59 -11.92 -13.37 -15.83
C LEU A 59 -12.11 -12.07 -15.03
N PRO A 60 -11.48 -11.92 -13.84
CA PRO A 60 -11.41 -10.65 -13.13
C PRO A 60 -10.88 -9.52 -14.02
N VAL A 61 -11.51 -8.35 -13.95
CA VAL A 61 -11.15 -7.17 -14.76
C VAL A 61 -10.73 -6.01 -13.88
N LEU A 62 -9.50 -5.53 -14.08
CA LEU A 62 -9.02 -4.27 -13.52
C LEU A 62 -9.29 -3.14 -14.53
N VAL A 63 -10.10 -2.16 -14.17
CA VAL A 63 -10.40 -1.01 -15.04
C VAL A 63 -9.66 0.22 -14.55
N GLN A 64 -8.62 0.60 -15.29
CA GLN A 64 -7.92 1.86 -15.09
C GLN A 64 -8.75 3.05 -15.57
N ARG A 65 -8.74 4.13 -14.79
CA ARG A 65 -9.45 5.36 -15.15
C ARG A 65 -8.73 6.07 -16.31
N GLY A 66 -9.49 6.39 -17.35
CA GLY A 66 -9.02 7.22 -18.45
C GLY A 66 -8.60 8.62 -17.98
N PRO A 67 -7.56 9.24 -18.55
CA PRO A 67 -6.92 10.44 -18.01
C PRO A 67 -7.83 11.69 -17.97
N ALA A 68 -8.91 11.70 -18.74
CA ALA A 68 -9.91 12.78 -18.76
C ALA A 68 -11.31 12.30 -18.34
N ALA A 69 -11.45 11.03 -17.94
CA ALA A 69 -12.74 10.46 -17.61
C ALA A 69 -13.25 11.04 -16.29
N THR A 70 -14.54 11.35 -16.22
CA THR A 70 -15.24 11.68 -14.98
C THR A 70 -15.45 10.43 -14.12
N LEU A 71 -15.84 10.64 -12.86
CA LEU A 71 -16.22 9.54 -11.96
C LEU A 71 -17.37 8.72 -12.55
N GLU A 72 -18.39 9.39 -13.07
CA GLU A 72 -19.58 8.76 -13.64
C GLU A 72 -19.25 7.93 -14.89
N GLU A 73 -18.41 8.44 -15.79
CA GLU A 73 -17.95 7.69 -16.97
C GLU A 73 -17.13 6.46 -16.58
N TRP A 74 -16.31 6.58 -15.53
CA TRP A 74 -15.50 5.46 -15.04
C TRP A 74 -16.34 4.37 -14.39
N LEU A 75 -17.29 4.74 -13.52
CA LEU A 75 -18.23 3.80 -12.93
C LEU A 75 -19.13 3.14 -13.97
N ALA A 76 -19.53 3.86 -15.03
CA ALA A 76 -20.31 3.31 -16.12
C ALA A 76 -19.61 2.17 -16.85
N ILE A 77 -18.27 2.18 -16.96
CA ILE A 77 -17.51 1.05 -17.53
C ILE A 77 -17.60 -0.19 -16.64
N ALA A 78 -17.54 -0.03 -15.32
CA ALA A 78 -17.72 -1.16 -14.41
C ALA A 78 -19.13 -1.75 -14.46
N ASP A 79 -20.15 -0.89 -14.51
CA ASP A 79 -21.54 -1.31 -14.67
C ASP A 79 -21.78 -1.98 -16.03
N TYR A 80 -21.08 -1.52 -17.07
CA TYR A 80 -21.11 -2.13 -18.39
C TYR A 80 -20.52 -3.55 -18.38
N CYS A 81 -19.40 -3.79 -17.68
CA CYS A 81 -18.87 -5.13 -17.49
C CYS A 81 -19.89 -6.06 -16.78
N VAL A 82 -20.58 -5.55 -15.75
CA VAL A 82 -21.63 -6.33 -15.05
C VAL A 82 -22.80 -6.65 -15.98
N ALA A 83 -23.26 -5.69 -16.79
CA ALA A 83 -24.32 -5.89 -17.76
C ALA A 83 -23.96 -6.93 -18.83
N GLU A 84 -22.66 -7.08 -19.14
CA GLU A 84 -22.13 -8.09 -20.05
C GLU A 84 -21.81 -9.43 -19.36
N GLY A 85 -22.13 -9.55 -18.06
CA GLY A 85 -22.11 -10.81 -17.30
C GLY A 85 -20.91 -11.01 -16.39
N ASN A 86 -20.13 -9.97 -16.09
CA ASN A 86 -18.94 -10.06 -15.25
C ASN A 86 -18.95 -9.02 -14.12
N ASP A 87 -19.17 -9.49 -12.90
CA ASP A 87 -19.20 -8.69 -11.68
C ASP A 87 -17.84 -8.60 -10.95
N GLN A 88 -16.81 -9.29 -11.46
CA GLN A 88 -15.47 -9.35 -10.88
C GLN A 88 -14.62 -8.14 -11.31
N VAL A 89 -15.12 -6.94 -11.02
CA VAL A 89 -14.50 -5.68 -11.46
C VAL A 89 -13.79 -4.99 -10.31
N VAL A 90 -12.50 -4.72 -10.50
CA VAL A 90 -11.67 -3.87 -9.63
C VAL A 90 -11.42 -2.55 -10.37
N LEU A 91 -11.54 -1.44 -9.66
CA LEU A 91 -11.25 -0.11 -10.20
C LEU A 91 -9.80 0.26 -9.89
N CYS A 92 -9.11 0.96 -10.79
CA CYS A 92 -7.80 1.55 -10.54
C CYS A 92 -7.74 3.05 -10.93
N GLU A 93 -7.54 3.93 -9.96
CA GLU A 93 -7.25 5.34 -10.24
C GLU A 93 -5.82 5.44 -10.80
N SER A 94 -5.70 5.83 -12.07
CA SER A 94 -4.43 5.94 -12.80
C SER A 94 -4.10 7.37 -13.21
N GLY A 95 -4.79 8.32 -12.59
CA GLY A 95 -4.52 9.75 -12.65
C GLY A 95 -4.85 10.43 -13.98
N SER A 96 -4.84 11.76 -13.92
CA SER A 96 -5.18 12.63 -15.03
C SER A 96 -3.96 13.28 -15.65
N ARG A 97 -4.06 13.60 -16.95
CA ARG A 97 -3.13 14.54 -17.59
C ARG A 97 -3.45 15.93 -17.07
N THR A 98 -2.51 16.54 -16.36
CA THR A 98 -2.65 17.92 -15.88
C THR A 98 -1.62 18.83 -16.54
N HIS A 99 -1.63 20.11 -16.16
CA HIS A 99 -0.62 21.08 -16.61
C HIS A 99 0.75 20.83 -15.95
N LEU A 100 0.79 20.04 -14.88
CA LEU A 100 2.03 19.59 -14.26
C LEU A 100 2.65 18.49 -15.11
N ALA A 101 3.98 18.43 -15.16
CA ALA A 101 4.66 17.33 -15.84
C ALA A 101 4.38 16.02 -15.09
N GLY A 102 3.66 15.09 -15.72
CA GLY A 102 3.37 13.77 -15.17
C GLY A 102 1.88 13.49 -14.97
N VAL A 103 1.60 12.38 -14.31
CA VAL A 103 0.26 11.91 -13.95
C VAL A 103 -0.10 12.47 -12.58
N THR A 104 -1.31 13.01 -12.42
CA THR A 104 -1.82 13.47 -11.12
C THR A 104 -2.93 12.55 -10.64
N LEU A 105 -2.70 11.84 -9.54
CA LEU A 105 -3.73 11.00 -8.91
C LEU A 105 -4.79 11.85 -8.22
N ASP A 106 -6.06 11.57 -8.49
CA ASP A 106 -7.18 12.19 -7.80
C ASP A 106 -7.68 11.28 -6.67
N LEU A 107 -7.06 11.42 -5.49
CA LEU A 107 -7.40 10.62 -4.31
C LEU A 107 -8.83 10.88 -3.81
N ALA A 108 -9.40 12.07 -4.06
CA ALA A 108 -10.78 12.37 -3.68
C ALA A 108 -11.76 11.59 -4.57
N LEU A 109 -11.49 11.54 -5.89
CA LEU A 109 -12.27 10.76 -6.82
C LEU A 109 -12.11 9.26 -6.61
N MET A 110 -10.90 8.77 -6.35
CA MET A 110 -10.64 7.38 -5.97
C MET A 110 -11.53 6.95 -4.78
N ARG A 111 -11.56 7.78 -3.72
CA ARG A 111 -12.41 7.53 -2.55
C ARG A 111 -13.90 7.56 -2.91
N ALA A 112 -14.33 8.53 -3.71
CA ALA A 112 -15.72 8.63 -4.16
C ALA A 112 -16.14 7.42 -5.02
N ALA A 113 -15.25 6.89 -5.86
CA ALA A 113 -15.49 5.67 -6.63
C ALA A 113 -15.70 4.46 -5.71
N ARG A 114 -14.87 4.32 -4.68
CA ARG A 114 -15.01 3.26 -3.67
C ARG A 114 -16.33 3.34 -2.92
N GLU A 115 -16.69 4.54 -2.46
CA GLU A 115 -17.93 4.79 -1.70
C GLU A 115 -19.19 4.55 -2.55
N LYS A 116 -19.21 5.01 -3.81
CA LYS A 116 -20.37 4.86 -4.70
C LYS A 116 -20.54 3.46 -5.25
N SER A 117 -19.44 2.77 -5.59
CA SER A 117 -19.50 1.46 -6.26
C SER A 117 -19.52 0.26 -5.30
N GLY A 118 -19.00 0.44 -4.08
CA GLY A 118 -18.75 -0.66 -3.15
C GLY A 118 -17.68 -1.66 -3.62
N ARG A 119 -16.94 -1.33 -4.70
CA ARG A 119 -15.90 -2.20 -5.28
C ARG A 119 -14.52 -1.88 -4.69
N PRO A 120 -13.58 -2.84 -4.72
CA PRO A 120 -12.20 -2.55 -4.45
C PRO A 120 -11.65 -1.50 -5.43
N VAL A 121 -10.93 -0.50 -4.91
CA VAL A 121 -10.30 0.55 -5.71
C VAL A 121 -8.81 0.61 -5.40
N LEU A 122 -7.99 0.43 -6.43
CA LEU A 122 -6.53 0.55 -6.38
C LEU A 122 -6.07 1.95 -6.81
N ALA A 123 -4.82 2.29 -6.49
CA ALA A 123 -4.14 3.46 -7.04
C ALA A 123 -2.91 3.03 -7.85
N ASP A 124 -2.79 3.49 -9.09
CA ASP A 124 -1.60 3.30 -9.92
C ASP A 124 -0.62 4.45 -9.70
N LEU A 125 0.50 4.15 -9.07
CA LEU A 125 1.52 5.14 -8.70
C LEU A 125 2.55 5.35 -9.82
N GLY A 126 2.43 4.61 -10.92
CA GLY A 126 3.47 4.58 -11.96
C GLY A 126 4.82 4.18 -11.36
N GLU A 127 5.83 5.01 -11.56
CA GLU A 127 7.18 4.80 -11.03
C GLU A 127 7.44 5.54 -9.70
N ASP A 128 6.49 6.31 -9.16
CA ASP A 128 6.68 7.13 -7.97
C ASP A 128 6.09 6.48 -6.70
N PRO A 129 6.89 5.75 -5.90
CA PRO A 129 6.42 5.11 -4.68
C PRO A 129 6.08 6.11 -3.56
N ALA A 130 6.48 7.39 -3.69
CA ALA A 130 6.26 8.39 -2.63
C ALA A 130 4.76 8.67 -2.39
N LEU A 131 3.91 8.41 -3.38
CA LEU A 131 2.46 8.57 -3.29
C LEU A 131 1.76 7.39 -2.60
N ALA A 132 2.47 6.28 -2.34
CA ALA A 132 1.90 5.08 -1.72
C ALA A 132 1.21 5.39 -0.39
N ALA A 133 1.91 6.08 0.51
CA ALA A 133 1.38 6.44 1.82
C ALA A 133 0.08 7.28 1.73
N ALA A 134 0.04 8.22 0.78
CA ALA A 134 -1.13 9.08 0.57
C ALA A 134 -2.32 8.28 0.01
N ALA A 135 -2.08 7.39 -0.97
CA ALA A 135 -3.11 6.53 -1.54
C ALA A 135 -3.72 5.58 -0.49
N ILE A 136 -2.88 4.93 0.31
CA ILE A 136 -3.32 4.05 1.40
C ILE A 136 -4.13 4.84 2.45
N ALA A 137 -3.67 6.03 2.81
CA ALA A 137 -4.37 6.89 3.75
C ALA A 137 -5.73 7.38 3.22
N ALA A 138 -5.84 7.59 1.90
CA ALA A 138 -7.08 7.92 1.23
C ALA A 138 -8.05 6.73 1.08
N GLY A 139 -7.59 5.51 1.39
CA GLY A 139 -8.41 4.30 1.42
C GLY A 139 -8.29 3.39 0.19
N ALA A 140 -7.18 3.47 -0.56
CA ALA A 140 -6.89 2.50 -1.62
C ALA A 140 -6.82 1.08 -1.05
N ASP A 141 -7.49 0.12 -1.70
CA ASP A 141 -7.49 -1.29 -1.32
C ASP A 141 -6.21 -2.01 -1.78
N GLY A 142 -5.45 -1.39 -2.70
CA GLY A 142 -4.11 -1.80 -3.11
C GLY A 142 -3.43 -0.78 -4.02
N LEU A 143 -2.19 -1.07 -4.38
CA LEU A 143 -1.33 -0.19 -5.17
C LEU A 143 -0.85 -0.93 -6.42
N LEU A 144 -0.75 -0.21 -7.52
CA LEU A 144 -0.11 -0.67 -8.75
C LEU A 144 1.15 0.17 -8.99
N LEU A 145 2.23 -0.48 -9.41
CA LEU A 145 3.47 0.16 -9.84
C LEU A 145 3.70 -0.18 -11.31
N ALA A 146 4.29 0.75 -12.05
CA ALA A 146 4.66 0.54 -13.44
C ALA A 146 5.71 -0.58 -13.56
N PRO A 147 5.76 -1.31 -14.70
CA PRO A 147 6.79 -2.32 -14.95
C PRO A 147 8.24 -1.81 -14.83
N GLY A 148 8.46 -0.51 -15.03
CA GLY A 148 9.77 0.15 -14.90
C GLY A 148 10.18 0.49 -13.46
N ALA A 149 9.31 0.30 -12.47
CA ALA A 149 9.62 0.62 -11.08
C ALA A 149 10.75 -0.28 -10.56
N GLY A 150 11.86 0.34 -10.14
CA GLY A 150 13.00 -0.40 -9.60
C GLY A 150 12.67 -1.10 -8.28
N GLU A 151 13.47 -2.10 -7.91
CA GLU A 151 13.31 -2.88 -6.67
C GLU A 151 13.16 -1.98 -5.43
N ARG A 152 13.91 -0.87 -5.38
CA ARG A 152 13.82 0.08 -4.27
C ARG A 152 12.44 0.72 -4.16
N ALA A 153 11.83 1.09 -5.28
CA ALA A 153 10.50 1.69 -5.29
C ALA A 153 9.43 0.70 -4.81
N VAL A 154 9.56 -0.57 -5.21
CA VAL A 154 8.69 -1.65 -4.71
C VAL A 154 8.81 -1.79 -3.19
N LEU A 155 10.04 -1.81 -2.65
CA LEU A 155 10.27 -1.90 -1.21
C LEU A 155 9.70 -0.69 -0.47
N ASP A 156 9.91 0.53 -0.97
CA ASP A 156 9.39 1.75 -0.35
C ASP A 156 7.84 1.77 -0.35
N ALA A 157 7.19 1.29 -1.42
CA ALA A 157 5.74 1.16 -1.47
C ALA A 157 5.22 0.09 -0.50
N GLN A 158 5.87 -1.08 -0.44
CA GLN A 158 5.53 -2.14 0.53
C GLN A 158 5.67 -1.66 1.97
N GLU A 159 6.70 -0.86 2.24
CA GLU A 159 6.93 -0.26 3.55
C GLU A 159 5.81 0.72 3.93
N ALA A 160 5.39 1.58 2.99
CA ALA A 160 4.24 2.45 3.19
C ALA A 160 2.96 1.65 3.49
N VAL A 161 2.72 0.52 2.79
CA VAL A 161 1.59 -0.38 3.06
C VAL A 161 1.62 -0.91 4.50
N LYS A 162 2.78 -1.34 5.01
CA LYS A 162 2.91 -1.84 6.38
C LYS A 162 2.60 -0.76 7.40
N ILE A 163 3.28 0.39 7.30
CA ILE A 163 3.19 1.45 8.31
C ILE A 163 1.81 2.12 8.29
N VAL A 164 1.38 2.60 7.12
CA VAL A 164 0.15 3.38 7.00
C VAL A 164 -1.06 2.46 7.09
N GLY A 165 -1.00 1.31 6.43
CA GLY A 165 -2.09 0.33 6.42
C GLY A 165 -2.43 -0.18 7.82
N ALA A 166 -1.45 -0.36 8.70
CA ALA A 166 -1.70 -0.75 10.10
C ALA A 166 -2.52 0.28 10.89
N VAL A 167 -2.49 1.55 10.49
CA VAL A 167 -3.21 2.64 11.19
C VAL A 167 -4.53 2.97 10.50
N THR A 168 -4.60 2.84 9.18
CA THR A 168 -5.76 3.32 8.39
C THR A 168 -6.76 2.23 8.06
N ARG A 169 -6.34 0.96 8.00
CA ARG A 169 -7.27 -0.15 7.74
C ARG A 169 -8.16 -0.39 8.95
N ARG A 170 -9.46 -0.28 8.72
CA ARG A 170 -10.47 -0.67 9.72
C ARG A 170 -10.80 -2.13 9.53
N GLU A 171 -10.38 -2.94 10.48
CA GLU A 171 -10.64 -4.37 10.48
C GLU A 171 -11.61 -4.72 11.61
N THR A 172 -12.57 -5.58 11.32
CA THR A 172 -13.50 -6.15 12.31
C THR A 172 -13.38 -7.67 12.24
N PRO A 173 -12.26 -8.23 12.74
CA PRO A 173 -12.02 -9.67 12.62
C PRO A 173 -13.12 -10.46 13.33
N ASP A 174 -13.69 -11.42 12.61
CA ASP A 174 -14.77 -12.30 13.07
C ASP A 174 -14.28 -13.66 13.59
N SER A 175 -12.96 -13.88 13.53
CA SER A 175 -12.31 -15.11 13.97
C SER A 175 -10.98 -14.82 14.67
N VAL A 176 -10.53 -15.77 15.50
CA VAL A 176 -9.22 -15.70 16.18
C VAL A 176 -8.08 -15.61 15.17
N LEU A 177 -8.17 -16.34 14.06
CA LEU A 177 -7.15 -16.32 13.00
C LEU A 177 -7.07 -14.93 12.35
N ALA A 178 -8.22 -14.34 12.00
CA ALA A 178 -8.27 -12.99 11.44
C ALA A 178 -7.74 -11.94 12.43
N ALA A 179 -8.09 -12.06 13.71
CA ALA A 179 -7.62 -11.15 14.76
C ALA A 179 -6.11 -11.23 14.96
N ARG A 180 -5.52 -12.44 14.93
CA ARG A 180 -4.07 -12.61 14.99
C ARG A 180 -3.37 -12.01 13.79
N GLY A 181 -3.88 -12.24 12.57
CA GLY A 181 -3.33 -11.60 11.39
C GLY A 181 -3.39 -10.06 11.44
N ALA A 182 -4.43 -9.49 12.07
CA ALA A 182 -4.53 -8.06 12.31
C ALA A 182 -3.46 -7.57 13.29
N VAL A 183 -3.22 -8.30 14.38
CA VAL A 183 -2.13 -8.03 15.32
C VAL A 183 -0.77 -8.11 14.61
N ASP A 184 -0.50 -9.16 13.83
CA ASP A 184 0.76 -9.33 13.11
C ASP A 184 1.06 -8.15 12.16
N ARG A 185 0.02 -7.58 11.53
CA ARG A 185 0.14 -6.36 10.70
C ARG A 185 0.52 -5.14 11.53
N VAL A 186 -0.10 -4.96 12.70
CA VAL A 186 0.25 -3.86 13.63
C VAL A 186 1.68 -4.05 14.15
N ASP A 187 2.07 -5.27 14.49
CA ASP A 187 3.40 -5.59 14.99
C ASP A 187 4.48 -5.36 13.92
N ALA A 188 4.19 -5.65 12.65
CA ALA A 188 5.07 -5.31 11.54
C ALA A 188 5.31 -3.80 11.44
N ALA A 189 4.27 -2.97 11.58
CA ALA A 189 4.42 -1.52 11.63
C ALA A 189 5.16 -1.05 12.88
N LEU A 190 4.92 -1.69 14.02
CA LEU A 190 5.61 -1.39 15.27
C LEU A 190 7.12 -1.65 15.15
N ALA A 191 7.53 -2.75 14.52
CA ALA A 191 8.95 -3.07 14.32
C ALA A 191 9.69 -1.94 13.55
N VAL A 192 9.08 -1.42 12.49
CA VAL A 192 9.63 -0.30 11.71
C VAL A 192 9.78 0.95 12.57
N LEU A 193 8.73 1.29 13.32
CA LEU A 193 8.73 2.47 14.19
C LEU A 193 9.76 2.34 15.33
N LEU A 194 9.94 1.13 15.86
CA LEU A 194 10.93 0.84 16.91
C LEU A 194 12.36 0.98 16.38
N GLU A 195 12.67 0.44 15.20
CA GLU A 195 14.00 0.62 14.56
C GLU A 195 14.29 2.11 14.35
N ARG A 196 13.35 2.83 13.73
CA ARG A 196 13.49 4.28 13.50
C ARG A 196 13.69 5.05 14.80
N ARG A 197 12.96 4.67 15.86
CA ARG A 197 13.11 5.28 17.17
C ARG A 197 14.48 5.00 17.78
N ALA A 198 15.01 3.78 17.62
CA ALA A 198 16.33 3.39 18.10
C ALA A 198 17.44 4.17 17.37
N GLU A 199 17.33 4.38 16.05
CA GLU A 199 18.24 5.24 15.28
C GLU A 199 18.27 6.68 15.82
N LEU A 200 17.10 7.25 16.11
CA LEU A 200 16.99 8.58 16.70
C LEU A 200 17.58 8.63 18.11
N ALA A 201 17.38 7.57 18.92
CA ALA A 201 18.02 7.45 20.22
C ALA A 201 19.55 7.43 20.09
N GLY A 202 20.11 6.66 19.16
CA GLY A 202 21.56 6.65 18.87
C GLY A 202 22.08 8.03 18.45
N THR A 203 21.33 8.75 17.62
CA THR A 203 21.66 10.14 17.25
C THR A 203 21.70 11.05 18.48
N ILE A 204 20.72 10.95 19.37
CA ILE A 204 20.71 11.69 20.64
C ILE A 204 21.93 11.33 21.50
N GLN A 205 22.31 10.05 21.58
CA GLN A 205 23.47 9.61 22.37
C GLN A 205 24.78 10.21 21.87
N ARG A 206 24.95 10.35 20.56
CA ARG A 206 26.14 11.02 19.97
C ARG A 206 26.18 12.53 20.26
N LEU A 207 25.02 13.16 20.38
CA LEU A 207 24.90 14.60 20.62
C LEU A 207 24.98 14.99 22.10
N LYS A 208 24.68 14.06 23.01
CA LYS A 208 24.64 14.34 24.45
C LYS A 208 26.06 14.44 25.04
N PRO A 209 26.30 15.40 25.97
CA PRO A 209 27.56 15.47 26.70
C PRO A 209 27.76 14.27 27.65
N VAL A 210 26.66 13.69 28.16
CA VAL A 210 26.64 12.44 28.94
C VAL A 210 25.71 11.46 28.25
N GLY A 211 26.28 10.40 27.67
CA GLY A 211 25.55 9.35 26.99
C GLY A 211 25.15 8.17 27.90
N GLY A 212 24.53 7.15 27.29
CA GLY A 212 24.09 5.93 27.93
C GLY A 212 22.98 6.15 28.97
N PHE A 213 22.88 5.19 29.89
CA PHE A 213 21.91 5.21 31.00
C PHE A 213 22.06 6.41 31.93
N ALA A 214 23.29 6.91 32.12
CA ALA A 214 23.57 8.07 32.97
C ALA A 214 22.99 9.38 32.42
N GLY A 215 22.73 9.45 31.11
CA GLY A 215 22.14 10.61 30.43
C GLY A 215 20.61 10.59 30.36
N ARG A 216 19.92 9.70 31.09
CA ARG A 216 18.45 9.64 31.09
C ARG A 216 17.82 10.84 31.79
N ASP A 217 16.72 11.32 31.23
CA ASP A 217 15.94 12.44 31.76
C ASP A 217 14.57 11.90 32.19
N MET A 218 14.46 11.55 33.47
CA MET A 218 13.26 10.94 34.03
C MET A 218 12.04 11.86 33.97
N ASP A 219 12.22 13.18 33.98
CA ASP A 219 11.11 14.13 33.86
C ASP A 219 10.57 14.15 32.43
N ARG A 220 11.47 14.15 31.44
CA ARG A 220 11.09 14.03 30.03
C ARG A 220 10.42 12.69 29.74
N GLU A 221 10.91 11.60 30.29
CA GLU A 221 10.34 10.27 30.09
C GLU A 221 8.94 10.17 30.72
N ARG A 222 8.73 10.70 31.92
CA ARG A 222 7.38 10.82 32.53
C ARG A 222 6.44 11.64 31.66
N ARG A 223 6.87 12.81 31.18
CA ARG A 223 6.06 13.63 30.26
C ARG A 223 5.71 12.86 28.99
N LEU A 224 6.65 12.12 28.41
CA LEU A 224 6.42 11.31 27.22
C LEU A 224 5.35 10.24 27.46
N VAL A 225 5.38 9.54 28.61
CA VAL A 225 4.36 8.54 28.95
C VAL A 225 2.98 9.18 29.11
N ALA A 226 2.89 10.33 29.77
CA ALA A 226 1.64 11.08 29.90
C ALA A 226 1.08 11.50 28.53
N GLU A 227 1.93 11.99 27.62
CA GLU A 227 1.55 12.32 26.23
C GLU A 227 1.03 11.11 25.45
N MET A 228 1.64 9.95 25.65
CA MET A 228 1.21 8.71 25.02
C MET A 228 -0.11 8.22 25.60
N ALA A 229 -0.31 8.34 26.92
CA ALA A 229 -1.56 7.97 27.57
C ALA A 229 -2.76 8.78 27.06
N ARG A 230 -2.55 10.06 26.70
CA ARG A 230 -3.59 10.88 26.04
C ARG A 230 -4.01 10.33 24.67
N ARG A 231 -3.12 9.65 23.97
CA ARG A 231 -3.39 9.03 22.65
C ARG A 231 -3.88 7.57 22.78
N ALA A 232 -3.48 6.87 23.84
CA ALA A 232 -3.83 5.48 24.12
C ALA A 232 -4.51 5.35 25.50
N PRO A 233 -5.73 5.88 25.68
CA PRO A 233 -6.40 5.94 26.98
C PRO A 233 -6.69 4.56 27.58
N GLY A 234 -6.90 3.53 26.75
CA GLY A 234 -7.12 2.15 27.21
C GLY A 234 -5.91 1.51 27.89
N LEU A 235 -4.70 1.97 27.58
CA LEU A 235 -3.48 1.55 28.27
C LEU A 235 -3.23 2.42 29.50
N GLY A 236 -3.35 3.74 29.35
CA GLY A 236 -3.07 4.70 30.42
C GLY A 236 -1.59 4.73 30.81
N GLU A 237 -1.22 5.65 31.70
CA GLU A 237 0.19 5.84 32.09
C GLU A 237 0.79 4.61 32.78
N VAL A 238 0.01 3.93 33.63
CA VAL A 238 0.49 2.78 34.43
C VAL A 238 0.96 1.62 33.54
N ARG A 239 0.24 1.32 32.45
CA ARG A 239 0.63 0.23 31.53
C ARG A 239 1.64 0.69 30.49
N LEU A 240 1.62 1.96 30.09
CA LEU A 240 2.56 2.50 29.12
C LEU A 240 3.96 2.72 29.69
N ALA A 241 4.08 3.08 30.97
CA ALA A 241 5.37 3.32 31.61
C ALA A 241 6.38 2.16 31.45
N PRO A 242 6.05 0.90 31.79
CA PRO A 242 7.00 -0.22 31.62
C PRO A 242 7.32 -0.51 30.16
N ILE A 243 6.35 -0.37 29.25
CA ILE A 243 6.57 -0.55 27.79
C ILE A 243 7.58 0.49 27.30
N MET A 244 7.37 1.76 27.63
CA MET A 244 8.27 2.83 27.20
C MET A 244 9.63 2.74 27.84
N ASN A 245 9.73 2.27 29.09
CA ASN A 245 11.01 1.97 29.72
C ASN A 245 11.80 0.94 28.90
N ALA A 246 11.18 -0.21 28.58
CA ALA A 246 11.84 -1.26 27.78
C ALA A 246 12.29 -0.75 26.40
N VAL A 247 11.46 0.06 25.74
CA VAL A 247 11.76 0.64 24.43
C VAL A 247 12.89 1.70 24.50
N ILE A 248 13.01 2.43 25.61
CA ILE A 248 14.16 3.33 25.85
C ILE A 248 15.43 2.52 26.07
N GLU A 249 15.38 1.53 26.96
CA GLU A 249 16.54 0.72 27.34
C GLU A 249 17.09 -0.07 26.17
N ALA A 250 16.23 -0.66 25.33
CA ALA A 250 16.65 -1.34 24.10
C ALA A 250 17.44 -0.41 23.16
N GLY A 251 16.97 0.83 22.97
CA GLY A 251 17.67 1.81 22.14
C GLY A 251 19.00 2.28 22.74
N LEU A 252 19.10 2.35 24.07
CA LEU A 252 20.35 2.66 24.77
C LEU A 252 21.38 1.53 24.61
N HIS A 253 20.98 0.28 24.84
CA HIS A 253 21.84 -0.88 24.65
C HIS A 253 22.36 -0.95 23.21
N LEU A 254 21.49 -0.79 22.21
CA LEU A 254 21.90 -0.83 20.80
C LEU A 254 22.90 0.29 20.46
N ALA A 255 22.73 1.48 21.01
CA ALA A 255 23.68 2.58 20.81
C ALA A 255 25.03 2.29 21.46
N GLU A 256 25.05 1.68 22.65
CA GLU A 256 26.27 1.26 23.33
C GLU A 256 27.00 0.16 22.55
N GLU A 257 26.28 -0.83 22.03
CA GLU A 257 26.82 -1.90 21.18
C GLU A 257 27.47 -1.35 19.91
N ARG A 258 26.80 -0.43 19.19
CA ARG A 258 27.33 0.22 17.97
C ARG A 258 28.59 1.03 18.23
N ARG A 259 28.65 1.72 19.38
CA ARG A 259 29.84 2.45 19.81
C ARG A 259 31.02 1.52 20.09
N VAL A 260 30.77 0.36 20.70
CA VAL A 260 31.81 -0.65 20.98
C VAL A 260 32.29 -1.34 19.71
N SER A 261 31.38 -1.59 18.74
CA SER A 261 31.70 -2.26 17.47
C SER A 261 32.34 -1.34 16.42
N GLY A 262 32.39 -0.03 16.65
CA GLY A 262 32.95 0.95 15.70
C GLY A 262 32.09 1.14 14.45
N GLN A 263 30.79 0.85 14.54
CA GLN A 263 29.81 0.97 13.44
C GLN A 263 29.07 2.31 13.46
N ASP A 264 29.63 3.32 14.14
CA ASP A 264 29.09 4.69 14.22
C ASP A 264 29.45 5.56 13.01
#